data_AF-A0A9E3J8J1-F1
#
_entry.id   AF-A0A9E3J8J1-F1
#
_cell.length_a   1.000
_cell.length_b   1.000
_cell.length_c   1.000
_cell.angle_alpha   90.00
_cell.angle_beta   90.00
_cell.angle_gamma   90.00
#
_symmetry.space_group_name_H-M   'P 1'
#
loop_
_entity.id
_entity.type
_entity.pdbx_description
1 polymer ?
#
loop_
_entity_poly.entity_id
_entity_poly.type
_entity_poly.pdbx_seq_one_letter_code
_entity_poly.pdbx_strand_id
1 'polypeptide(L)'
;MAFGAEELRVLRRALALALHPAPASAEDIKDCHRLAESLDEAVREGARLRAFLVADLARYRAALPGTAAGYLTLLEEVLGAGYRPEPDDLAALRALRGNPVAAALLSRCQVLAERDVRARLAGSTAARRARVTPVVPASRTRLLALPGGRSGGISVGPSEAARGGPADQDAKEPAKRPAQPPAKPAEKPAPAPQPSRRPIPTPGEVFPRRKPAPPPANPPQHLAAG
;
A
#
# COMPACT_ATOMS: atom_id res chain seq x y z
N MET A 1 9.28 11.36 3.50
CA MET A 1 10.44 10.50 3.83
C MET A 1 11.70 11.26 3.49
N ALA A 2 12.75 11.14 4.30
CA ALA A 2 14.08 11.65 4.00
C ALA A 2 15.05 10.46 4.02
N PHE A 3 16.00 10.43 3.11
CA PHE A 3 17.00 9.37 3.05
C PHE A 3 18.20 9.69 3.96
N GLY A 4 18.72 8.67 4.64
CA GLY A 4 20.01 8.73 5.33
C GLY A 4 21.20 8.77 4.37
N ALA A 5 22.36 9.18 4.86
CA ALA A 5 23.59 9.26 4.05
C ALA A 5 23.99 7.90 3.44
N GLU A 6 23.73 6.78 4.13
CA GLU A 6 24.07 5.44 3.65
C GLU A 6 23.10 4.96 2.56
N GLU A 7 21.80 5.19 2.76
CA GLU A 7 20.76 4.91 1.76
C GLU A 7 21.02 5.69 0.45
N LEU A 8 21.47 6.95 0.55
CA LEU A 8 21.88 7.75 -0.60
C LEU A 8 23.13 7.21 -1.30
N ARG A 9 24.08 6.60 -0.57
CA ARG A 9 25.27 5.94 -1.16
C ARG A 9 24.85 4.68 -1.93
N VAL A 10 23.99 3.85 -1.34
CA VAL A 10 23.43 2.65 -1.98
C VAL A 10 22.62 3.05 -3.23
N LEU A 11 21.73 4.04 -3.13
CA LEU A 11 20.94 4.53 -4.25
C LEU A 11 21.82 5.08 -5.39
N ARG A 12 22.86 5.87 -5.08
CA ARG A 12 23.81 6.37 -6.07
C ARG A 12 24.56 5.23 -6.78
N ARG A 13 24.94 4.19 -6.05
CA ARG A 13 25.63 3.01 -6.60
C ARG A 13 24.69 2.16 -7.48
N ALA A 14 23.45 1.95 -7.05
CA ALA A 14 22.41 1.30 -7.84
C ALA A 14 22.13 2.04 -9.16
N LEU A 15 22.02 3.38 -9.12
CA LEU A 15 21.85 4.22 -10.31
C LEU A 15 23.06 4.16 -11.24
N ALA A 16 24.28 4.12 -10.71
CA ALA A 16 25.49 3.97 -11.52
C ALA A 16 25.51 2.62 -12.27
N LEU A 17 25.12 1.53 -11.61
CA LEU A 17 24.99 0.20 -12.22
C LEU A 17 23.87 0.14 -13.27
N ALA A 18 22.77 0.87 -13.06
CA ALA A 18 21.68 0.97 -14.03
C ALA A 18 22.04 1.77 -15.29
N LEU A 19 22.87 2.81 -15.16
CA LEU A 19 23.37 3.63 -16.27
C LEU A 19 24.55 2.99 -17.01
N HIS A 20 25.38 2.23 -16.28
CA HIS A 20 26.56 1.55 -16.81
C HIS A 20 26.54 0.07 -16.38
N PRO A 21 25.86 -0.80 -17.15
CA PRO A 21 25.69 -2.20 -16.80
C PRO A 21 27.03 -2.93 -16.66
N ALA A 22 27.35 -3.29 -15.42
CA ALA A 22 28.52 -4.05 -15.02
C ALA A 22 28.09 -5.15 -14.02
N PRO A 23 28.85 -6.25 -13.87
CA PRO A 23 28.55 -7.25 -12.86
C PRO A 23 28.59 -6.62 -11.45
N ALA A 24 27.44 -6.54 -10.80
CA ALA A 24 27.31 -6.03 -9.44
C ALA A 24 27.85 -7.05 -8.42
N SER A 25 28.41 -6.59 -7.31
CA SER A 25 28.83 -7.51 -6.24
C SER A 25 27.62 -8.12 -5.52
N ALA A 26 27.82 -9.28 -4.91
CA ALA A 26 26.76 -9.92 -4.12
C ALA A 26 26.31 -9.08 -2.92
N GLU A 27 27.14 -8.15 -2.42
CA GLU A 27 26.73 -7.24 -1.35
C GLU A 27 25.94 -6.05 -1.89
N ASP A 28 26.31 -5.48 -3.04
CA ASP A 28 25.54 -4.42 -3.71
C ASP A 28 24.10 -4.86 -4.00
N ILE A 29 23.91 -6.11 -4.42
CA ILE A 29 22.59 -6.69 -4.69
C ILE A 29 21.76 -6.79 -3.40
N LYS A 30 22.36 -7.23 -2.27
CA LYS A 30 21.68 -7.28 -0.96
C LYS A 30 21.37 -5.89 -0.43
N ASP A 31 22.26 -4.93 -0.61
CA ASP A 31 22.05 -3.54 -0.18
C ASP A 31 20.91 -2.90 -0.96
N CYS A 32 20.86 -3.11 -2.28
CA CYS A 32 19.73 -2.65 -3.10
C CYS A 32 18.41 -3.31 -2.68
N HIS A 33 18.41 -4.60 -2.33
CA HIS A 33 17.23 -5.29 -1.82
C HIS A 33 16.76 -4.72 -0.47
N ARG A 34 17.67 -4.58 0.50
CA ARG A 34 17.39 -4.00 1.83
C ARG A 34 16.87 -2.56 1.74
N LEU A 35 17.41 -1.76 0.81
CA LEU A 35 16.91 -0.42 0.53
C LEU A 35 15.51 -0.44 -0.09
N ALA A 36 15.23 -1.35 -1.03
CA ALA A 36 13.91 -1.50 -1.64
C ALA A 36 12.85 -1.94 -0.61
N GLU A 37 13.15 -2.91 0.25
CA GLU A 37 12.24 -3.34 1.34
C GLU A 37 11.93 -2.20 2.31
N SER A 38 12.95 -1.42 2.67
CA SER A 38 12.80 -0.24 3.55
C SER A 38 11.95 0.85 2.91
N LEU A 39 12.08 1.06 1.59
CA LEU A 39 11.24 1.97 0.82
C LEU A 39 9.80 1.47 0.73
N ASP A 40 9.57 0.20 0.44
CA ASP A 40 8.23 -0.39 0.37
C ASP A 40 7.52 -0.36 1.72
N GLU A 41 8.23 -0.56 2.84
CA GLU A 41 7.65 -0.37 4.19
C GLU A 41 7.31 1.11 4.43
N ALA A 42 8.21 2.04 4.12
CA ALA A 42 7.94 3.48 4.29
C ALA A 42 6.79 3.98 3.40
N VAL A 43 6.61 3.42 2.20
CA VAL A 43 5.46 3.69 1.32
C VAL A 43 4.17 3.11 1.91
N ARG A 44 4.20 1.87 2.42
CA ARG A 44 3.05 1.23 3.07
C ARG A 44 2.64 1.95 4.36
N GLU A 45 3.60 2.36 5.19
CA GLU A 45 3.33 3.13 6.40
C GLU A 45 2.82 4.54 6.07
N GLY A 46 3.43 5.21 5.10
CA GLY A 46 2.91 6.48 4.58
C GLY A 46 1.48 6.38 4.05
N ALA A 47 1.08 5.23 3.49
CA ALA A 47 -0.30 4.97 3.10
C ALA A 47 -1.23 4.75 4.31
N ARG A 48 -0.78 4.02 5.36
CA ARG A 48 -1.52 3.86 6.62
C ARG A 48 -1.77 5.21 7.31
N LEU A 49 -0.74 6.05 7.43
CA LEU A 49 -0.86 7.40 8.00
C LEU A 49 -1.81 8.29 7.19
N ARG A 50 -1.72 8.31 5.86
CA ARG A 50 -2.67 9.05 5.01
C ARG A 50 -4.11 8.57 5.16
N ALA A 51 -4.33 7.25 5.24
CA ALA A 51 -5.67 6.70 5.46
C ALA A 51 -6.26 7.12 6.82
N PHE A 52 -5.44 7.17 7.88
CA PHE A 52 -5.83 7.69 9.19
C PHE A 52 -6.22 9.17 9.12
N LEU A 53 -5.39 10.03 8.51
CA LEU A 53 -5.69 11.48 8.40
C LEU A 53 -6.95 11.76 7.56
N VAL A 54 -7.21 10.98 6.50
CA VAL A 54 -8.45 11.09 5.70
C VAL A 54 -9.68 10.64 6.50
N ALA A 55 -9.57 9.59 7.32
CA ALA A 55 -10.65 9.20 8.22
C ALA A 55 -10.92 10.26 9.30
N ASP A 56 -9.88 10.94 9.80
CA ASP A 56 -10.03 12.00 10.79
C ASP A 56 -10.60 13.29 10.17
N LEU A 57 -10.26 13.62 8.92
CA LEU A 57 -10.93 14.68 8.15
C LEU A 57 -12.43 14.45 8.04
N ALA A 58 -12.87 13.24 7.72
CA ALA A 58 -14.29 12.91 7.66
C ALA A 58 -14.97 13.07 9.03
N ARG A 59 -14.29 12.73 10.13
CA ARG A 59 -14.76 12.95 11.51
C ARG A 59 -14.89 14.44 11.84
N TYR A 60 -13.87 15.23 11.55
CA TYR A 60 -13.93 16.69 11.73
C TYR A 60 -15.01 17.32 10.86
N ARG A 61 -15.17 16.87 9.60
CA ARG A 61 -16.22 17.33 8.66
C ARG A 61 -17.63 17.03 9.18
N ALA A 62 -17.85 15.85 9.76
CA ALA A 62 -19.14 15.44 10.33
C ALA A 62 -19.55 16.21 11.61
N ALA A 63 -18.59 16.83 12.31
CA ALA A 63 -18.82 17.61 13.53
C ALA A 63 -18.88 19.14 13.30
N LEU A 64 -18.96 19.57 12.03
CA LEU A 64 -19.11 20.99 11.68
C LEU A 64 -20.47 21.54 12.14
N PRO A 65 -20.56 22.83 12.52
CA PRO A 65 -19.50 23.85 12.46
C PRO A 65 -18.54 23.86 13.66
N GLY A 66 -18.81 23.09 14.73
CA GLY A 66 -18.04 23.16 15.99
C GLY A 66 -16.55 22.85 15.86
N THR A 67 -16.19 22.07 14.85
CA THR A 67 -14.81 21.65 14.50
C THR A 67 -14.12 22.50 13.44
N ALA A 68 -14.72 23.62 12.99
CA ALA A 68 -14.26 24.36 11.81
C ALA A 68 -12.75 24.69 11.82
N ALA A 69 -12.19 25.11 12.96
CA ALA A 69 -10.75 25.38 13.07
C ALA A 69 -9.89 24.13 12.77
N GLY A 70 -10.16 23.01 13.45
CA GLY A 70 -9.41 21.75 13.26
C GLY A 70 -9.60 21.13 11.88
N TYR A 71 -10.80 21.24 11.31
CA TYR A 71 -11.06 20.82 9.92
C TYR A 71 -10.20 21.61 8.92
N LEU A 72 -10.14 22.93 9.05
CA LEU A 72 -9.37 23.78 8.12
C LEU A 72 -7.85 23.55 8.23
N THR A 73 -7.31 23.41 9.44
CA THR A 73 -5.88 23.13 9.64
C THR A 73 -5.48 21.75 9.10
N LEU A 74 -6.29 20.71 9.40
CA LEU A 74 -6.01 19.36 8.92
C LEU A 74 -6.15 19.27 7.40
N LEU A 75 -7.13 19.98 6.82
CA LEU A 75 -7.30 20.03 5.37
C LEU A 75 -6.10 20.68 4.67
N GLU A 76 -5.56 21.78 5.22
CA GLU A 76 -4.37 22.41 4.68
C GLU A 76 -3.14 21.48 4.71
N GLU A 77 -2.94 20.76 5.83
CA GLU A 77 -1.86 19.78 5.99
C GLU A 77 -1.95 18.66 4.93
N VAL A 78 -3.11 18.00 4.80
CA VAL A 78 -3.23 16.89 3.84
C VAL A 78 -3.15 17.35 2.38
N LEU A 79 -3.59 18.58 2.07
CA LEU A 79 -3.42 19.17 0.74
C LEU A 79 -1.95 19.43 0.42
N GLY A 80 -1.12 19.72 1.43
CA GLY A 80 0.34 19.71 1.31
C GLY A 80 0.91 18.31 1.03
N ALA A 81 0.32 17.27 1.64
CA ALA A 81 0.68 15.86 1.41
C ALA A 81 0.09 15.24 0.12
N GLY A 82 -0.60 16.02 -0.72
CA GLY A 82 -1.12 15.58 -2.02
C GLY A 82 -2.51 14.94 -1.99
N TYR A 83 -3.29 15.12 -0.91
CA TYR A 83 -4.71 14.76 -0.88
C TYR A 83 -5.49 15.47 -1.99
N ARG A 84 -6.51 14.78 -2.56
CA ARG A 84 -7.42 15.35 -3.54
C ARG A 84 -8.76 15.62 -2.84
N PRO A 85 -9.23 16.88 -2.79
CA PRO A 85 -10.43 17.25 -2.04
C PRO A 85 -11.69 16.61 -2.62
N GLU A 86 -12.56 16.11 -1.76
CA GLU A 86 -13.83 15.48 -2.12
C GLU A 86 -14.92 16.52 -2.43
N PRO A 87 -16.02 16.14 -3.11
CA PRO A 87 -17.20 16.99 -3.27
C PRO A 87 -17.75 17.51 -1.94
N ASP A 88 -17.71 16.67 -0.90
CA ASP A 88 -18.10 17.00 0.47
C ASP A 88 -17.17 18.05 1.11
N ASP A 89 -15.87 18.01 0.82
CA ASP A 89 -14.93 19.03 1.31
C ASP A 89 -15.24 20.39 0.67
N LEU A 90 -15.55 20.40 -0.63
CA LEU A 90 -16.03 21.59 -1.31
C LEU A 90 -17.40 22.05 -0.76
N ALA A 91 -18.25 21.16 -0.28
CA ALA A 91 -19.52 21.52 0.36
C ALA A 91 -19.30 22.14 1.75
N ALA A 92 -18.46 21.52 2.59
CA ALA A 92 -18.05 22.03 3.89
C ALA A 92 -17.40 23.42 3.79
N LEU A 93 -16.45 23.60 2.88
CA LEU A 93 -15.81 24.89 2.63
C LEU A 93 -16.79 25.96 2.09
N ARG A 94 -17.82 25.57 1.33
CA ARG A 94 -18.90 26.50 0.93
C ARG A 94 -19.78 26.91 2.11
N ALA A 95 -20.09 25.99 3.03
CA ALA A 95 -20.84 26.29 4.25
C ALA A 95 -20.05 27.22 5.19
N LEU A 96 -18.72 27.09 5.23
CA LEU A 96 -17.81 27.90 6.05
C LEU A 96 -17.37 29.23 5.40
N ARG A 97 -18.02 29.70 4.31
CA ARG A 97 -17.61 30.90 3.54
C ARG A 97 -17.46 32.20 4.32
N GLY A 98 -18.07 32.32 5.50
CA GLY A 98 -17.85 33.46 6.40
C GLY A 98 -16.44 33.54 6.99
N ASN A 99 -15.64 32.47 6.86
CA ASN A 99 -14.25 32.41 7.30
C ASN A 99 -13.29 32.63 6.11
N PRO A 100 -12.34 33.59 6.19
CA PRO A 100 -11.42 33.89 5.08
C PRO A 100 -10.47 32.73 4.75
N VAL A 101 -10.07 31.93 5.73
CA VAL A 101 -9.23 30.73 5.52
C VAL A 101 -10.01 29.67 4.73
N ALA A 102 -11.29 29.47 5.04
CA ALA A 102 -12.16 28.57 4.28
C ALA A 102 -12.36 29.04 2.83
N ALA A 103 -12.50 30.36 2.59
CA ALA A 103 -12.59 30.92 1.25
C ALA A 103 -11.30 30.76 0.43
N ALA A 104 -10.13 30.94 1.06
CA ALA A 104 -8.82 30.70 0.43
C ALA A 104 -8.61 29.21 0.09
N LEU A 105 -8.90 28.31 1.04
CA LEU A 105 -8.83 26.86 0.81
C LEU A 105 -9.84 26.40 -0.26
N LEU A 106 -11.06 26.95 -0.29
CA LEU A 106 -12.04 26.64 -1.34
C LEU A 106 -11.49 26.97 -2.74
N SER A 107 -10.86 28.12 -2.89
CA SER A 107 -10.25 28.56 -4.15
C SER A 107 -9.11 27.63 -4.58
N ARG A 108 -8.24 27.25 -3.64
CA ARG A 108 -7.16 26.26 -3.87
C ARG A 108 -7.71 24.88 -4.25
N CYS A 109 -8.72 24.39 -3.54
CA CYS A 109 -9.34 23.10 -3.77
C CYS A 109 -10.05 23.02 -5.14
N GLN A 110 -10.68 24.10 -5.61
CA GLN A 110 -11.28 24.17 -6.95
C GLN A 110 -10.23 23.98 -8.05
N VAL A 111 -9.10 24.71 -7.97
CA VAL A 111 -7.99 24.57 -8.93
C VAL A 111 -7.41 23.15 -8.93
N LEU A 112 -7.32 22.50 -7.76
CA LEU A 112 -6.88 21.11 -7.66
C LEU A 112 -7.89 20.12 -8.27
N ALA A 113 -9.18 20.30 -8.02
CA ALA A 113 -10.24 19.47 -8.59
C ALA A 113 -10.30 19.60 -10.12
N GLU A 114 -10.18 20.81 -10.67
CA GLU A 114 -10.09 21.03 -12.13
C GLU A 114 -8.87 20.35 -12.76
N ARG A 115 -7.70 20.45 -12.09
CA ARG A 115 -6.48 19.77 -12.55
C ARG A 115 -6.65 18.26 -12.55
N ASP A 116 -7.28 17.68 -11.53
CA ASP A 116 -7.58 16.25 -11.46
C ASP A 116 -8.55 15.82 -12.56
N VAL A 117 -9.67 16.52 -12.76
CA VAL A 117 -10.64 16.24 -13.84
C VAL A 117 -9.96 16.32 -15.21
N ARG A 118 -9.14 17.35 -15.46
CA ARG A 118 -8.36 17.51 -16.70
C ARG A 118 -7.37 16.36 -16.90
N ALA A 119 -6.69 15.91 -15.85
CA ALA A 119 -5.76 14.78 -15.90
C ALA A 119 -6.49 13.45 -16.19
N ARG A 120 -7.65 13.21 -15.56
CA ARG A 120 -8.50 12.03 -15.82
C ARG A 120 -9.02 12.00 -17.26
N LEU A 121 -9.47 13.14 -17.78
CA LEU A 121 -9.88 13.29 -19.18
C LEU A 121 -8.72 12.98 -20.14
N ALA A 122 -7.53 13.56 -19.91
CA ALA A 122 -6.34 13.30 -20.73
C ALA A 122 -5.96 11.81 -20.70
N GLY A 123 -5.89 11.19 -19.51
CA GLY A 123 -5.60 9.77 -19.33
C GLY A 123 -6.63 8.85 -20.00
N SER A 124 -7.92 9.20 -19.94
CA SER A 124 -8.99 8.46 -20.64
C SER A 124 -8.80 8.49 -22.17
N THR A 125 -8.45 9.66 -22.75
CA THR A 125 -8.17 9.74 -24.18
C THR A 125 -6.91 8.94 -24.59
N ALA A 126 -5.87 8.94 -23.76
CA ALA A 126 -4.65 8.17 -24.00
C ALA A 126 -4.92 6.65 -23.92
N ALA A 127 -5.63 6.18 -22.88
CA ALA A 127 -6.02 4.79 -22.74
C ALA A 127 -6.95 4.32 -23.87
N ARG A 128 -7.86 5.19 -24.36
CA ARG A 128 -8.69 4.89 -25.53
C ARG A 128 -7.84 4.74 -26.80
N ARG A 129 -6.86 5.64 -27.04
CA ARG A 129 -5.92 5.53 -28.17
C ARG A 129 -5.08 4.25 -28.08
N ALA A 130 -4.53 3.93 -26.91
CA ALA A 130 -3.73 2.73 -26.68
C ALA A 130 -4.51 1.42 -26.88
N ARG A 131 -5.84 1.40 -26.65
CA ARG A 131 -6.69 0.25 -26.99
C ARG A 131 -6.98 0.11 -28.49
N VAL A 132 -6.88 1.18 -29.26
CA VAL A 132 -7.12 1.19 -30.72
C VAL A 132 -5.85 0.88 -31.50
N THR A 133 -4.67 1.21 -30.95
CA THR A 133 -3.37 0.90 -31.57
C THR A 133 -2.75 -0.35 -30.94
N PRO A 134 -2.62 -1.49 -31.66
CA PRO A 134 -1.93 -2.66 -31.12
C PRO A 134 -0.44 -2.36 -30.94
N VAL A 135 -0.02 -2.13 -29.69
CA VAL A 135 1.39 -1.95 -29.33
C VAL A 135 2.09 -3.31 -29.42
N VAL A 136 2.66 -3.60 -30.59
CA VAL A 136 3.55 -4.74 -30.77
C VAL A 136 4.95 -4.33 -30.30
N PRO A 137 5.49 -4.91 -29.20
CA PRO A 137 6.86 -4.60 -28.79
C PRO A 137 7.84 -5.09 -29.86
N ALA A 138 8.88 -4.30 -30.14
CA ALA A 138 9.90 -4.58 -31.17
C ALA A 138 10.87 -5.73 -30.81
N SER A 139 10.49 -6.61 -29.88
CA SER A 139 11.28 -7.72 -29.35
C SER A 139 10.74 -9.08 -29.83
N ARG A 140 10.70 -9.28 -31.15
CA ARG A 140 10.66 -10.63 -31.74
C ARG A 140 11.90 -10.85 -32.58
N THR A 141 12.94 -11.34 -31.93
CA THR A 141 14.00 -12.11 -32.59
C THR A 141 13.34 -13.19 -33.43
N ARG A 142 13.43 -13.07 -34.76
CA ARG A 142 12.95 -14.11 -35.66
C ARG A 142 13.80 -15.36 -35.40
N LEU A 143 13.19 -16.42 -34.88
CA LEU A 143 13.80 -17.73 -34.86
C LEU A 143 14.02 -18.16 -36.32
N LEU A 144 15.27 -18.06 -36.78
CA LEU A 144 15.69 -18.68 -38.02
C LEU A 144 15.56 -20.19 -37.82
N ALA A 145 14.62 -20.81 -38.54
CA ALA A 145 14.44 -22.25 -38.49
C ALA A 145 15.73 -22.93 -38.96
N LEU A 146 16.32 -23.76 -38.09
CA LEU A 146 17.48 -24.57 -38.43
C LEU A 146 17.06 -25.58 -39.53
N PRO A 147 17.68 -25.57 -40.72
CA PRO A 147 17.40 -26.55 -41.75
C PRO A 147 18.06 -27.88 -41.38
N GLY A 148 17.28 -28.82 -40.83
CA GLY A 148 17.81 -30.08 -40.30
C GLY A 148 16.74 -31.16 -40.19
N GLY A 149 16.20 -31.61 -41.32
CA GLY A 149 15.22 -32.69 -41.32
C GLY A 149 14.81 -33.17 -42.71
N ARG A 150 15.55 -34.16 -43.27
CA ARG A 150 14.99 -35.16 -44.17
C ARG A 150 15.89 -36.38 -44.37
N SER A 151 15.21 -37.51 -44.49
CA SER A 151 15.70 -38.89 -44.62
C SER A 151 16.35 -39.24 -45.97
N GLY A 152 17.18 -40.28 -45.96
CA GLY A 152 17.66 -41.01 -47.14
C GLY A 152 18.70 -42.04 -46.70
N GLY A 153 18.49 -43.33 -46.99
CA GLY A 153 19.35 -44.41 -46.50
C GLY A 153 20.36 -44.92 -47.53
N ILE A 154 21.24 -45.83 -47.08
CA ILE A 154 21.67 -47.04 -47.81
C ILE A 154 22.33 -48.00 -46.79
N SER A 155 22.19 -49.29 -47.07
CA SER A 155 22.52 -50.44 -46.21
C SER A 155 23.97 -50.93 -46.35
N VAL A 156 24.55 -51.44 -45.25
CA VAL A 156 25.23 -52.76 -45.18
C VAL A 156 25.05 -53.34 -43.76
N GLY A 157 24.68 -54.62 -43.62
CA GLY A 157 24.60 -55.35 -42.33
C GLY A 157 25.83 -56.25 -42.10
N PRO A 158 25.73 -57.40 -41.39
CA PRO A 158 24.65 -57.89 -40.53
C PRO A 158 25.14 -58.40 -39.14
N SER A 159 24.23 -58.68 -38.19
CA SER A 159 24.17 -59.99 -37.51
C SER A 159 22.93 -60.13 -36.60
N GLU A 160 22.52 -61.38 -36.45
CA GLU A 160 21.44 -62.03 -35.70
C GLU A 160 21.36 -61.61 -34.20
N ALA A 161 20.27 -61.76 -33.42
CA ALA A 161 18.98 -62.46 -33.54
C ALA A 161 17.95 -61.79 -32.55
N ALA A 162 16.67 -62.17 -32.32
CA ALA A 162 15.78 -63.23 -32.82
C ALA A 162 14.28 -62.87 -32.61
N ARG A 163 13.38 -63.78 -33.04
CA ARG A 163 12.02 -64.18 -32.55
C ARG A 163 11.42 -63.42 -31.34
N GLY A 164 10.13 -63.06 -31.29
CA GLY A 164 8.99 -63.26 -32.20
C GLY A 164 7.67 -62.88 -31.48
N GLY A 165 6.56 -62.66 -32.22
CA GLY A 165 5.21 -62.51 -31.65
C GLY A 165 4.31 -63.71 -31.99
N PRO A 166 2.96 -63.61 -31.95
CA PRO A 166 2.11 -62.53 -31.42
C PRO A 166 0.89 -63.05 -30.58
N ALA A 167 -0.12 -62.18 -30.35
CA ALA A 167 -1.48 -62.45 -29.83
C ALA A 167 -1.58 -62.86 -28.33
N ASP A 168 -2.54 -62.37 -27.54
CA ASP A 168 -3.98 -62.47 -27.79
C ASP A 168 -4.84 -61.28 -27.31
N GLN A 169 -6.11 -61.30 -27.71
CA GLN A 169 -7.14 -60.31 -27.36
C GLN A 169 -7.93 -60.79 -26.13
N ASP A 170 -8.39 -59.88 -25.26
CA ASP A 170 -9.76 -60.02 -24.71
C ASP A 170 -10.33 -58.74 -24.08
N ALA A 171 -11.66 -58.65 -24.05
CA ALA A 171 -12.40 -57.41 -23.76
C ALA A 171 -12.95 -57.30 -22.32
N LYS A 172 -13.16 -56.07 -21.84
CA LYS A 172 -14.39 -55.67 -21.10
C LYS A 172 -14.56 -54.17 -20.88
N GLU A 173 -15.83 -53.76 -20.90
CA GLU A 173 -16.34 -52.38 -20.74
C GLU A 173 -16.39 -51.87 -19.27
N PRO A 174 -16.64 -50.56 -19.04
CA PRO A 174 -16.43 -49.92 -17.74
C PRO A 174 -17.64 -49.97 -16.78
N ALA A 175 -17.36 -50.12 -15.47
CA ALA A 175 -18.36 -50.11 -14.42
C ALA A 175 -18.21 -48.93 -13.43
N LYS A 176 -19.12 -47.96 -13.57
CA LYS A 176 -19.79 -47.09 -12.56
C LYS A 176 -19.10 -46.79 -11.20
N ARG A 177 -18.99 -45.48 -10.92
CA ARG A 177 -18.80 -44.91 -9.56
C ARG A 177 -19.90 -45.34 -8.57
N PRO A 178 -19.55 -45.51 -7.28
CA PRO A 178 -20.39 -45.12 -6.15
C PRO A 178 -19.94 -43.79 -5.55
N ALA A 179 -20.88 -42.97 -5.06
CA ALA A 179 -20.59 -41.72 -4.37
C ALA A 179 -20.25 -41.95 -2.88
N GLN A 180 -19.36 -41.13 -2.31
CA GLN A 180 -19.08 -41.12 -0.87
C GLN A 180 -19.92 -40.05 -0.13
N PRO A 181 -20.41 -40.33 1.10
CA PRO A 181 -21.21 -39.38 1.87
C PRO A 181 -20.37 -38.27 2.53
N PRO A 182 -20.98 -37.12 2.88
CA PRO A 182 -20.27 -35.96 3.42
C PRO A 182 -19.76 -36.17 4.85
N ALA A 183 -18.52 -35.74 5.12
CA ALA A 183 -17.91 -35.74 6.43
C ALA A 183 -18.48 -34.65 7.35
N LYS A 184 -18.51 -34.92 8.67
CA LYS A 184 -19.07 -34.02 9.70
C LYS A 184 -18.11 -32.86 10.02
N PRO A 185 -18.60 -31.70 10.51
CA PRO A 185 -17.77 -30.56 10.88
C PRO A 185 -16.81 -30.88 12.04
N ALA A 186 -15.58 -30.39 11.95
CA ALA A 186 -14.56 -30.54 13.00
C ALA A 186 -14.85 -29.66 14.22
N GLU A 187 -14.39 -30.13 15.39
CA GLU A 187 -14.54 -29.43 16.67
C GLU A 187 -13.67 -28.17 16.75
N LYS A 188 -14.15 -27.16 17.49
CA LYS A 188 -13.47 -25.88 17.65
C LYS A 188 -12.26 -26.01 18.60
N PRO A 189 -11.09 -25.43 18.28
CA PRO A 189 -9.99 -25.32 19.24
C PRO A 189 -10.40 -24.52 20.48
N ALA A 190 -9.93 -24.96 21.65
CA ALA A 190 -10.16 -24.27 22.93
C ALA A 190 -9.48 -22.88 22.97
N PRO A 191 -10.03 -21.90 23.71
CA PRO A 191 -9.44 -20.57 23.81
C PRO A 191 -8.12 -20.59 24.61
N ALA A 192 -7.13 -19.83 24.13
CA ALA A 192 -5.84 -19.67 24.78
C ALA A 192 -5.94 -18.97 26.15
N PRO A 193 -5.02 -19.26 27.11
CA PRO A 193 -5.03 -18.62 28.42
C PRO A 193 -4.73 -17.11 28.32
N GLN A 194 -5.46 -16.32 29.10
CA GLN A 194 -5.29 -14.86 29.12
C GLN A 194 -3.96 -14.47 29.78
N PRO A 195 -3.22 -13.48 29.24
CA PRO A 195 -2.06 -12.93 29.93
C PRO A 195 -2.50 -12.26 31.24
N SER A 196 -1.73 -12.47 32.31
CA SER A 196 -2.04 -11.91 33.63
C SER A 196 -2.09 -10.38 33.59
N ARG A 197 -3.24 -9.82 33.98
CA ARG A 197 -3.43 -8.37 34.08
C ARG A 197 -2.43 -7.79 35.07
N ARG A 198 -1.45 -7.04 34.59
CA ARG A 198 -0.67 -6.12 35.43
C ARG A 198 -1.62 -5.07 36.00
N PRO A 199 -1.58 -4.75 37.30
CA PRO A 199 -2.41 -3.68 37.86
C PRO A 199 -2.14 -2.36 37.12
N ILE A 200 -3.20 -1.69 36.68
CA ILE A 200 -3.09 -0.34 36.14
C ILE A 200 -2.92 0.59 37.34
N PRO A 201 -1.83 1.38 37.43
CA PRO A 201 -1.62 2.28 38.56
C PRO A 201 -2.76 3.29 38.64
N THR A 202 -3.23 3.53 39.86
CA THR A 202 -4.36 4.40 40.13
C THR A 202 -3.97 5.87 39.96
N PRO A 203 -4.92 6.78 39.66
CA PRO A 203 -4.62 8.20 39.47
C PRO A 203 -3.89 8.87 40.64
N GLY A 204 -4.00 8.35 41.86
CA GLY A 204 -3.28 8.85 43.04
C GLY A 204 -1.79 8.49 43.09
N GLU A 205 -1.35 7.47 42.34
CA GLU A 205 0.05 7.02 42.28
C GLU A 205 0.85 7.76 41.21
N VAL A 206 0.18 8.16 40.10
CA VAL A 206 0.80 8.91 38.99
C VAL A 206 0.79 10.43 39.18
N PHE A 207 -0.12 10.95 40.00
CA PHE A 207 -0.26 12.40 40.26
C PHE A 207 -0.08 12.71 41.75
N PRO A 208 1.14 13.08 42.22
CA PRO A 208 1.35 13.45 43.61
C PRO A 208 0.52 14.69 43.96
N ARG A 209 -0.40 14.53 44.93
CA ARG A 209 -1.24 15.62 45.42
C ARG A 209 -0.37 16.76 45.97
N ARG A 210 -0.43 17.93 45.32
CA ARG A 210 0.08 19.18 45.91
C ARG A 210 -0.72 19.44 47.19
N LYS A 211 -0.05 19.44 48.35
CA LYS A 211 -0.64 19.93 49.60
C LYS A 211 -1.00 21.41 49.41
N PRO A 212 -2.19 21.88 49.83
CA PRO A 212 -2.48 23.30 49.87
C PRO A 212 -1.46 24.02 50.76
N ALA A 213 -0.98 25.18 50.32
CA ALA A 213 -0.15 26.03 51.16
C ALA A 213 -0.98 26.59 52.34
N PRO A 214 -0.42 26.71 53.55
CA PRO A 214 -1.11 27.36 54.66
C PRO A 214 -1.37 28.84 54.32
N PRO A 215 -2.48 29.43 54.81
CA PRO A 215 -2.78 30.84 54.57
C PRO A 215 -1.73 31.76 55.18
N PRO A 216 -1.43 32.93 54.56
CA PRO A 216 -0.46 33.88 55.08
C PRO A 216 -0.93 34.49 56.41
N ALA A 217 0.00 34.66 57.35
CA ALA A 217 -0.30 35.02 58.74
C ALA A 217 -0.79 36.47 58.97
N ASN A 218 -0.88 37.29 57.92
CA ASN A 218 -1.30 38.70 58.01
C ASN A 218 -2.28 39.05 56.87
N PRO A 219 -3.60 39.10 57.13
CA PRO A 219 -4.54 39.73 56.21
C PRO A 219 -4.35 41.27 56.25
N PRO A 220 -4.32 41.97 55.11
CA PRO A 220 -4.25 43.43 55.10
C PRO A 220 -5.51 44.03 55.71
N GLN A 221 -5.33 44.95 56.65
CA GLN A 221 -6.43 45.67 57.29
C GLN A 221 -7.10 46.60 56.28
N HIS A 222 -8.39 46.39 56.03
CA HIS A 222 -9.19 47.32 55.24
C HIS A 222 -9.43 48.59 56.06
N LEU A 223 -8.71 49.67 55.73
CA LEU A 223 -9.01 51.00 56.22
C LEU A 223 -10.34 51.47 55.60
N ALA A 224 -11.36 51.61 56.44
CA ALA A 224 -12.58 52.30 56.07
C ALA A 224 -12.31 53.82 56.03
N ALA A 225 -12.52 54.43 54.86
CA ALA A 225 -12.78 55.86 54.74
C ALA A 225 -14.28 56.01 54.42
N GLY A 226 -14.94 56.95 55.10
CA GLY A 226 -16.38 57.21 54.98
C GLY A 226 -16.74 58.24 53.92
#